data_AF-A0A9J6H7C9-F1
#
_entry.id   AF-A0A9J6H7C9-F1
#
_cell.length_a   1.000
_cell.length_b   1.000
_cell.length_c   1.000
_cell.angle_alpha   90.00
_cell.angle_beta   90.00
_cell.angle_gamma   90.00
#
_symmetry.space_group_name_H-M   'P 1'
#
loop_
_entity.id
_entity.type
_entity.pdbx_description
1 polymer ?
#
loop_
_entity_poly.entity_id
_entity_poly.type
_entity_poly.pdbx_seq_one_letter_code
_entity_poly.pdbx_strand_id
1 'polypeptide(L)'
;MEESLVAQRLVYDEVSAAGGVAKVHVTGKMIEMVRSANIRWKEELERKKRERLQLSDVERKKKRTAALVKELQLKKQKIMQDAEHRASMLQQEIESLKT
;
A
#
# COMPACT_ATOMS: atom_id res chain seq x y z
N MET A 1 11.46 -11.41 -17.77
CA MET A 1 11.18 -11.74 -19.20
C MET A 1 11.97 -12.96 -19.64
N GLU A 2 13.25 -13.05 -19.27
CA GLU A 2 14.12 -14.18 -19.62
C GLU A 2 13.59 -15.54 -19.13
N GLU A 3 13.15 -15.65 -17.87
CA GLU A 3 12.59 -16.91 -17.33
C GLU A 3 11.37 -17.43 -18.12
N SER A 4 10.55 -16.51 -18.66
CA SER A 4 9.40 -16.87 -19.50
C SER A 4 9.82 -17.38 -20.88
N LEU A 5 10.89 -16.82 -21.45
CA LEU A 5 11.42 -17.26 -22.75
C LEU A 5 12.11 -18.62 -22.64
N VAL A 6 12.88 -18.83 -21.57
CA VAL A 6 13.49 -20.13 -21.26
C VAL A 6 12.43 -21.20 -21.05
N ALA A 7 11.37 -20.90 -20.29
CA ALA A 7 10.26 -21.85 -20.09
C ALA A 7 9.52 -22.18 -21.40
N GLN A 8 9.25 -21.17 -22.24
CA GLN A 8 8.63 -21.40 -23.56
C GLN A 8 9.51 -22.25 -24.46
N ARG A 9 10.84 -22.04 -24.42
CA ARG A 9 11.79 -22.83 -25.21
C ARG A 9 11.83 -24.28 -24.76
N LEU A 10 11.88 -24.54 -23.46
CA LEU A 10 11.80 -25.90 -22.90
C LEU A 10 10.53 -26.62 -23.37
N VAL A 11 9.37 -25.96 -23.29
CA VAL A 11 8.11 -26.56 -23.77
C VAL A 11 8.18 -26.86 -25.27
N TYR A 12 8.72 -25.95 -26.06
CA TYR A 12 8.85 -26.15 -27.51
C TYR A 12 9.74 -27.36 -27.84
N ASP A 13 10.92 -27.45 -27.22
CA ASP A 13 11.89 -28.52 -27.48
C ASP A 13 11.28 -29.90 -27.10
N GLU A 14 10.59 -29.99 -25.96
CA GLU A 14 9.91 -31.22 -25.53
C GLU A 14 8.75 -31.61 -26.46
N VAL A 15 7.94 -30.64 -26.90
CA VAL A 15 6.83 -30.89 -27.85
C VAL A 15 7.37 -31.32 -29.21
N SER A 16 8.48 -30.72 -29.65
CA SER A 16 9.15 -31.08 -30.89
C SER A 16 9.70 -32.51 -30.82
N ALA A 17 10.40 -32.85 -29.73
CA ALA A 17 10.93 -34.18 -29.48
C ALA A 17 9.83 -35.25 -29.41
N ALA A 18 8.64 -34.91 -28.90
CA ALA A 18 7.47 -35.78 -28.88
C ALA A 18 6.83 -36.02 -30.27
N GLY A 19 7.31 -35.36 -31.34
CA GLY A 19 6.74 -35.47 -32.69
C GLY A 19 5.58 -34.48 -32.94
N GLY A 20 5.53 -33.39 -32.19
CA GLY A 20 4.53 -32.33 -32.32
C GLY A 20 3.35 -32.46 -31.36
N VAL A 21 2.54 -31.40 -31.25
CA VAL A 21 1.47 -31.27 -30.26
C VAL A 21 0.44 -32.41 -30.29
N ALA A 22 0.16 -32.98 -31.46
CA ALA A 22 -0.80 -34.07 -31.61
C ALA A 22 -0.32 -35.41 -31.01
N LYS A 23 0.98 -35.54 -30.76
CA LYS A 23 1.61 -36.74 -30.19
C LYS A 23 1.89 -36.62 -28.70
N VAL A 24 1.67 -35.45 -28.12
CA VAL A 24 1.84 -35.23 -26.68
C VAL A 24 0.72 -35.95 -25.93
N HIS A 25 1.09 -36.93 -25.11
CA HIS A 25 0.13 -37.62 -24.25
C HIS A 25 -0.17 -36.77 -23.01
N VAL A 26 -1.38 -36.22 -22.94
CA VAL A 26 -1.82 -35.42 -21.79
C VAL A 26 -2.20 -36.35 -20.64
N THR A 27 -1.43 -36.28 -19.56
CA THR A 27 -1.68 -37.09 -18.36
C THR A 27 -2.59 -36.36 -17.37
N GLY A 28 -3.27 -37.11 -16.49
CA GLY A 28 -4.07 -36.54 -15.39
C GLY A 28 -3.24 -35.60 -14.50
N LYS A 29 -1.99 -35.96 -14.22
CA LYS A 29 -1.04 -35.13 -13.46
C LYS A 29 -0.79 -33.77 -14.11
N MET A 30 -0.68 -33.71 -15.44
CA MET A 30 -0.53 -32.44 -16.16
C MET A 30 -1.76 -31.55 -15.97
N ILE A 31 -2.96 -32.12 -16.06
CA ILE A 31 -4.22 -31.40 -15.83
C ILE A 31 -4.29 -30.86 -14.39
N GLU A 32 -3.91 -31.67 -13.41
CA GLU A 32 -3.84 -31.25 -12.00
C GLU A 32 -2.84 -30.11 -11.78
N MET A 33 -1.62 -30.21 -12.33
CA MET A 33 -0.62 -29.16 -12.22
C MET A 33 -1.12 -27.83 -12.78
N VAL A 34 -1.77 -27.85 -13.95
CA VAL A 34 -2.35 -26.64 -14.56
C VAL A 34 -3.48 -26.07 -13.69
N ARG A 35 -4.36 -26.92 -13.14
CA ARG A 35 -5.43 -26.49 -12.23
C ARG A 35 -4.85 -25.83 -10.98
N SER A 36 -3.88 -26.45 -10.32
CA SER A 36 -3.24 -25.90 -9.13
C SER A 36 -2.48 -24.61 -9.43
N ALA A 37 -1.79 -24.52 -10.57
CA ALA A 37 -1.13 -23.28 -11.01
C ALA A 37 -2.14 -22.14 -11.20
N ASN A 38 -3.28 -22.42 -11.84
CA ASN A 38 -4.34 -21.44 -12.02
C ASN A 38 -4.94 -20.96 -10.69
N ILE A 39 -5.21 -21.88 -9.75
CA ILE A 39 -5.70 -21.54 -8.41
C ILE A 39 -4.71 -20.60 -7.71
N ARG A 40 -3.43 -20.97 -7.64
CA ARG A 40 -2.39 -20.13 -7.03
C ARG A 40 -2.29 -18.76 -7.68
N TRP A 41 -2.38 -18.70 -9.01
CA TRP A 41 -2.37 -17.43 -9.73
C TRP A 41 -3.56 -16.54 -9.36
N LYS A 42 -4.78 -17.10 -9.26
CA LYS A 42 -5.97 -16.36 -8.85
C LYS A 42 -5.88 -15.86 -7.41
N GLU A 43 -5.41 -16.72 -6.50
CA GLU A 43 -5.19 -16.35 -5.09
C GLU A 43 -4.20 -15.21 -4.96
N GLU A 44 -3.08 -15.28 -5.69
CA GLU A 44 -2.04 -14.26 -5.73
C GLU A 44 -2.56 -12.95 -6.33
N LEU A 45 -3.37 -13.02 -7.39
CA LEU A 45 -4.00 -11.85 -8.00
C LEU A 45 -4.91 -11.12 -7.00
N GLU A 46 -5.76 -11.87 -6.28
CA GLU A 46 -6.63 -11.30 -5.25
C GLU A 46 -5.83 -10.78 -4.04
N ARG A 47 -4.74 -11.44 -3.65
CA ARG A 47 -3.82 -10.96 -2.61
C ARG A 47 -3.24 -9.59 -2.99
N LYS A 48 -2.68 -9.46 -4.19
CA LYS A 48 -2.14 -8.19 -4.69
C LYS A 48 -3.18 -7.08 -4.75
N LYS A 49 -4.42 -7.41 -5.13
CA LYS A 49 -5.54 -6.46 -5.13
C LYS A 49 -5.86 -5.95 -3.72
N ARG A 50 -5.92 -6.84 -2.73
CA ARG A 50 -6.13 -6.47 -1.32
C ARG A 50 -4.99 -5.61 -0.77
N GLU A 51 -3.75 -5.96 -1.07
CA GLU A 51 -2.57 -5.21 -0.62
C GLU A 51 -2.55 -3.78 -1.18
N ARG A 52 -2.89 -3.61 -2.46
CA ARG A 52 -3.02 -2.28 -3.07
C ARG A 52 -4.08 -1.43 -2.37
N LEU A 53 -5.22 -2.02 -2.02
CA LEU A 53 -6.28 -1.32 -1.29
C LEU A 53 -5.82 -0.94 0.13
N GLN A 54 -5.16 -1.86 0.84
CA GLN A 54 -4.64 -1.59 2.17
C GLN A 54 -3.58 -0.48 2.17
N LEU A 55 -2.64 -0.48 1.22
CA LEU A 55 -1.65 0.58 1.07
C LEU A 55 -2.31 1.94 0.84
N SER A 56 -3.31 2.00 -0.05
CA SER A 56 -4.10 3.20 -0.29
C SER A 56 -4.81 3.70 0.98
N ASP A 57 -5.41 2.80 1.76
CA ASP A 57 -6.08 3.16 3.01
C ASP A 57 -5.11 3.65 4.09
N VAL A 58 -3.94 3.03 4.19
CA VAL A 58 -2.86 3.45 5.10
C VAL A 58 -2.36 4.85 4.73
N GLU A 59 -2.11 5.10 3.44
CA GLU A 59 -1.72 6.43 2.96
C GLU A 59 -2.81 7.48 3.24
N ARG A 60 -4.08 7.15 3.01
CA ARG A 60 -5.21 8.05 3.29
C ARG A 60 -5.31 8.37 4.78
N LYS A 61 -5.16 7.36 5.65
CA LYS A 61 -5.13 7.55 7.11
C LYS A 61 -3.95 8.43 7.52
N LYS A 62 -2.74 8.16 7.01
CA LYS A 62 -1.54 8.95 7.30
C LYS A 62 -1.71 10.42 6.93
N LYS A 63 -2.27 10.71 5.74
CA LYS A 63 -2.58 12.08 5.30
C LYS A 63 -3.58 12.78 6.22
N ARG A 64 -4.66 12.08 6.62
CA ARG A 64 -5.67 12.63 7.54
C ARG A 64 -5.07 12.92 8.93
N THR A 65 -4.30 12.00 9.48
CA THR A 65 -3.64 12.19 10.78
C THR A 65 -2.65 13.35 10.73
N ALA A 66 -1.83 13.46 9.68
CA ALA A 66 -0.89 14.56 9.51
C ALA A 66 -1.60 15.93 9.43
N ALA A 67 -2.72 16.00 8.70
CA ALA A 67 -3.54 17.22 8.63
C ALA A 67 -4.11 17.61 10.01
N LEU A 68 -4.63 16.64 10.75
CA LEU A 68 -5.17 16.86 12.10
C LEU A 68 -4.08 17.33 13.09
N VAL A 69 -2.89 16.72 13.05
CA VAL A 69 -1.75 17.14 13.87
C VAL A 69 -1.38 18.59 13.58
N LYS A 70 -1.28 18.97 12.29
CA LYS A 70 -0.99 20.34 11.88
C LYS A 70 -2.05 21.32 12.38
N GLU A 71 -3.33 20.97 12.25
CA GLU A 71 -4.43 21.80 12.74
C GLU A 71 -4.36 21.99 14.26
N LEU A 72 -4.11 20.92 15.02
CA LEU A 72 -3.99 20.98 16.47
C LEU A 72 -2.77 21.80 16.92
N GLN A 73 -1.65 21.70 16.21
CA GLN A 73 -0.47 22.53 16.47
C GLN A 73 -0.76 24.02 16.28
N LEU A 74 -1.44 24.38 15.18
CA LEU A 74 -1.85 25.76 14.92
C LEU A 74 -2.83 26.28 15.99
N LYS A 75 -3.82 25.47 16.38
CA LYS A 75 -4.75 25.81 17.47
C LYS A 75 -4.02 26.03 18.80
N LYS A 76 -3.09 25.13 19.15
CA LYS A 76 -2.27 25.27 20.36
C LYS A 76 -1.47 26.57 20.34
N GLN A 77 -0.79 26.87 19.24
CA GLN A 77 0.01 28.08 19.10
C GLN A 77 -0.86 29.33 19.27
N LYS A 78 -2.02 29.38 18.63
CA LYS A 78 -2.96 30.49 18.78
C LYS A 78 -3.41 30.69 20.22
N ILE A 79 -3.78 29.62 20.91
CA ILE A 79 -4.19 29.68 22.32
C ILE A 79 -3.05 30.21 23.19
N MET A 80 -1.81 29.78 22.95
CA MET A 80 -0.65 30.28 23.69
C MET A 80 -0.42 31.77 23.45
N GLN A 81 -0.47 32.24 22.20
CA GLN A 81 -0.34 33.66 21.87
C GLN A 81 -1.45 34.51 22.51
N ASP A 82 -2.70 34.03 22.45
CA ASP A 82 -3.83 34.71 23.07
C ASP A 82 -3.66 34.79 24.60
N ALA A 83 -3.15 33.72 25.23
CA ALA A 83 -2.88 33.67 26.67
C ALA A 83 -1.73 34.62 27.07
N GLU A 84 -0.63 34.64 26.32
CA GLU A 84 0.50 35.55 26.53
C GLU A 84 0.05 37.01 26.40
N HIS A 85 -0.74 37.33 25.38
CA HIS A 85 -1.27 38.67 25.18
C HIS A 85 -2.16 39.10 26.36
N ARG A 86 -3.07 38.23 26.81
CA ARG A 86 -3.92 38.51 27.98
C ARG A 86 -3.10 38.70 29.26
N ALA A 87 -2.07 37.88 29.46
CA ALA A 87 -1.19 38.00 30.62
C ALA A 87 -0.44 39.35 30.60
N SER A 88 0.04 39.78 29.43
CA SER A 88 0.68 41.09 29.27
C SER A 88 -0.27 42.25 29.57
N MET A 89 -1.53 42.18 29.11
CA MET A 89 -2.54 43.21 29.41
C MET A 89 -2.82 43.30 30.90
N LEU A 90 -3.01 42.15 31.58
CA LEU A 90 -3.22 42.11 33.02
C LEU A 90 -2.01 42.65 33.80
N GLN A 91 -0.79 42.37 33.35
CA GLN A 91 0.42 42.89 33.98
C GLN A 91 0.51 44.42 33.87
N GLN A 92 0.18 44.99 32.70
CA GLN A 92 0.12 46.44 32.51
C GLN A 92 -0.94 47.09 33.42
N GLU A 93 -2.08 46.43 33.62
CA GLU A 93 -3.14 46.90 34.51
C GLU A 93 -2.75 46.81 35.99
N ILE A 94 -2.02 45.76 36.39
CA ILE A 94 -1.44 45.65 37.74
C ILE A 94 -0.42 46.78 37.99
N GLU A 95 0.42 47.09 37.00
CA GLU A 95 1.43 48.14 37.10
C GLU A 95 0.78 49.53 37.19
N SER A 96 -0.25 49.81 36.40
CA SER A 96 -0.95 51.09 36.44
C SER A 96 -1.64 51.34 37.78
N LEU A 97 -2.17 50.29 38.43
CA LEU A 97 -2.80 50.37 39.76
C LEU A 97 -1.81 50.47 40.93
N LYS A 98 -0.52 50.18 40.71
CA LYS A 98 0.54 50.32 41.72
C LYS A 98 1.20 51.70 41.75
N THR A 99 0.82 52.57 40.82
CA THR A 99 1.30 53.97 40.72
C THR A 99 0.30 54.90 41.42
#